data_AF-A0A8T5NWL1-F1
#
_entry.id   AF-A0A8T5NWL1-F1
#
_cell.length_a   1.000
_cell.length_b   1.000
_cell.length_c   1.000
_cell.angle_alpha   90.00
_cell.angle_beta   90.00
_cell.angle_gamma   90.00
#
_symmetry.space_group_name_H-M   'P 1'
#
loop_
_entity.id
_entity.type
_entity.pdbx_description
1 polymer ?
#
loop_
_entity_poly.entity_id
_entity_poly.type
_entity_poly.pdbx_seq_one_letter_code
_entity_poly.pdbx_strand_id
1 'polypeptide(L)'
;MQKASYFNNAVFVLLSAFLLFYYGMTYFQLGSGINPLFFAILAFLIVGFLFQSTGAIKIKHAPISGTSIIIAAILGAVVTFFLSTMFFGPVIAASIVGLAYAIYANRNERMKSLSGPVYCGAFVGMSSNMFGVPEIAFAGLVAGLVQTAPRKTYNGTGGTLGTIAFIATYLTSKIFGD
;
A
#
# COMPACT_ATOMS: atom_id res chain seq x y z
N MET A 1 3.60 -17.70 -15.70
CA MET A 1 3.26 -16.30 -15.36
C MET A 1 1.75 -16.05 -15.25
N GLN A 2 0.87 -16.72 -16.02
CA GLN A 2 -0.60 -16.55 -15.94
C GLN A 2 -1.24 -17.00 -14.61
N LYS A 3 -0.79 -18.13 -14.02
CA LYS A 3 -1.40 -18.72 -12.81
C LYS A 3 -1.38 -17.81 -11.58
N ALA A 4 -0.31 -17.02 -11.39
CA ALA A 4 -0.20 -16.07 -10.27
C ALA A 4 -1.12 -14.86 -10.41
N SER A 5 -1.43 -14.46 -11.66
CA SER A 5 -2.38 -13.37 -11.92
C SER A 5 -3.83 -13.80 -11.62
N TYR A 6 -4.21 -15.04 -11.93
CA TYR A 6 -5.54 -15.56 -11.62
C TYR A 6 -5.77 -15.70 -10.11
N PHE A 7 -4.76 -16.14 -9.36
CA PHE A 7 -4.85 -16.26 -7.90
C PHE A 7 -5.09 -14.91 -7.22
N ASN A 8 -4.32 -13.88 -7.58
CA ASN A 8 -4.50 -12.54 -7.01
C ASN A 8 -5.84 -11.91 -7.39
N ASN A 9 -6.31 -12.13 -8.62
CA ASN A 9 -7.64 -11.66 -9.02
C ASN A 9 -8.74 -12.40 -8.26
N ALA A 10 -8.59 -13.71 -8.02
CA ALA A 10 -9.56 -14.50 -7.24
C ALA A 10 -9.60 -14.06 -5.77
N VAL A 11 -8.45 -13.81 -5.15
CA VAL A 11 -8.36 -13.30 -3.77
C VAL A 11 -9.01 -11.92 -3.66
N PHE A 12 -8.76 -11.02 -4.62
CA PHE A 12 -9.38 -9.70 -4.62
C PHE A 12 -10.90 -9.76 -4.81
N VAL A 13 -11.39 -10.60 -5.73
CA VAL A 13 -12.83 -10.83 -5.93
C VAL A 13 -13.47 -11.33 -4.65
N LEU A 14 -12.84 -12.31 -3.99
CA LEU A 14 -13.33 -12.87 -2.75
C LEU A 14 -13.37 -11.82 -1.63
N LEU A 15 -12.33 -10.99 -1.48
CA LEU A 15 -12.28 -9.92 -0.50
C LEU A 15 -13.32 -8.82 -0.78
N SER A 16 -13.52 -8.45 -2.05
CA SER A 16 -14.57 -7.50 -2.44
C SER A 16 -15.97 -8.05 -2.18
N ALA A 17 -16.19 -9.35 -2.40
CA ALA A 17 -17.47 -10.00 -2.13
C ALA A 17 -17.77 -10.05 -0.62
N PHE A 18 -16.77 -10.34 0.21
CA PHE A 18 -16.89 -10.32 1.67
C PHE A 18 -17.17 -8.91 2.21
N LEU A 19 -16.49 -7.89 1.70
CA LEU A 19 -16.74 -6.48 2.05
C LEU A 19 -18.17 -6.06 1.70
N LEU A 20 -18.65 -6.43 0.50
CA LEU A 20 -20.02 -6.13 0.07
C LEU A 20 -21.07 -6.86 0.93
N PHE A 21 -20.79 -8.10 1.30
CA PHE A 21 -21.67 -8.87 2.18
C PHE A 21 -21.74 -8.26 3.58
N TYR A 22 -20.60 -7.91 4.18
CA TYR A 22 -20.54 -7.26 5.49
C TYR A 22 -21.25 -5.91 5.49
N TYR A 23 -21.03 -5.10 4.44
CA TYR A 23 -21.66 -3.80 4.29
C TYR A 23 -23.19 -3.93 4.08
N GLY A 24 -23.63 -4.91 3.29
CA GLY A 24 -25.05 -5.24 3.12
C GLY A 24 -25.72 -5.67 4.42
N MET A 25 -25.05 -6.50 5.23
CA MET A 25 -25.52 -6.91 6.56
C MET A 25 -25.66 -5.71 7.50
N THR A 26 -24.67 -4.80 7.53
CA THR A 26 -24.78 -3.58 8.36
C THR A 26 -25.95 -2.69 7.92
N TYR A 27 -26.23 -2.57 6.62
CA TYR A 27 -27.37 -1.78 6.13
C TYR A 27 -28.72 -2.41 6.44
N PHE A 28 -28.85 -3.73 6.34
CA PHE A 28 -30.09 -4.43 6.71
C PHE A 28 -30.39 -4.24 8.21
N GLN A 29 -29.35 -4.22 9.05
CA GLN A 29 -29.48 -3.98 10.49
C GLN A 29 -29.92 -2.55 10.83
N LEU A 30 -29.58 -1.56 10.01
CA LEU A 30 -29.82 -0.13 10.25
C LEU A 30 -31.21 0.36 9.78
N GLY A 31 -31.97 -0.46 9.05
CA GLY A 31 -33.37 -0.17 8.67
C GLY A 31 -33.58 1.08 7.79
N SER A 32 -32.51 1.76 7.39
CA SER A 32 -32.53 2.95 6.54
C SER A 32 -32.62 2.55 5.06
N GLY A 33 -33.55 3.13 4.32
CA GLY A 33 -33.74 2.90 2.88
C GLY A 33 -32.47 3.08 2.03
N ILE A 34 -32.54 2.61 0.77
CA ILE A 34 -31.39 2.50 -0.15
C ILE A 34 -30.77 3.89 -0.39
N ASN A 35 -29.59 4.12 0.20
CA ASN A 35 -28.86 5.37 0.07
C ASN A 35 -28.05 5.41 -1.23
N PRO A 36 -28.00 6.55 -1.95
CA PRO A 36 -27.23 6.70 -3.19
C PRO A 36 -25.72 6.50 -2.99
N LEU A 37 -25.22 6.69 -1.75
CA LEU A 37 -23.84 6.42 -1.35
C LEU A 37 -23.43 4.95 -1.55
N PHE A 38 -24.37 4.00 -1.39
CA PHE A 38 -24.11 2.58 -1.62
C PHE A 38 -23.76 2.29 -3.08
N PHE A 39 -24.53 2.85 -4.01
CA PHE A 39 -24.26 2.70 -5.45
C PHE A 39 -22.99 3.41 -5.89
N ALA A 40 -22.63 4.53 -5.26
CA ALA A 40 -21.37 5.23 -5.52
C ALA A 40 -20.15 4.39 -5.11
N ILE A 41 -20.18 3.76 -3.92
CA ILE A 41 -19.11 2.86 -3.45
C ILE A 41 -19.04 1.59 -4.32
N LEU A 42 -20.19 1.03 -4.69
CA LEU A 42 -20.30 -0.13 -5.58
C LEU A 42 -19.70 0.17 -6.97
N ALA A 43 -20.06 1.31 -7.57
CA ALA A 43 -19.53 1.73 -8.86
C ALA A 43 -18.01 1.97 -8.80
N PHE A 44 -17.51 2.58 -7.72
CA PHE A 44 -16.08 2.81 -7.53
C PHE A 44 -15.28 1.50 -7.42
N LEU A 45 -15.80 0.51 -6.69
CA LEU A 45 -15.17 -0.82 -6.59
C LEU A 45 -15.18 -1.57 -7.93
N ILE A 46 -16.28 -1.51 -8.68
CA ILE A 46 -16.41 -2.14 -9.99
C ILE A 46 -15.46 -1.48 -11.01
N VAL A 47 -15.37 -0.15 -11.02
CA VAL A 47 -14.43 0.59 -11.89
C VAL A 47 -12.98 0.26 -11.51
N GLY A 48 -12.66 0.18 -10.20
CA GLY A 48 -11.35 -0.25 -9.72
C GLY A 48 -10.99 -1.67 -10.19
N PHE A 49 -11.95 -2.60 -10.16
CA PHE A 49 -11.78 -3.96 -10.66
C PHE A 49 -11.54 -4.00 -12.18
N LEU A 50 -12.28 -3.20 -12.97
CA LEU A 50 -12.11 -3.11 -14.42
C LEU A 50 -10.76 -2.48 -14.83
N PHE A 51 -10.27 -1.48 -14.08
CA PHE A 51 -8.95 -0.89 -14.27
C PHE A 51 -7.81 -1.85 -13.89
N GLN A 52 -8.00 -2.71 -12.90
CA GLN A 52 -7.03 -3.74 -12.54
C GLN A 52 -6.99 -4.88 -13.58
N SER A 53 -8.15 -5.25 -14.13
CA SER A 53 -8.29 -6.28 -15.16
C SER A 53 -7.64 -5.90 -16.49
N THR A 54 -7.51 -4.60 -16.80
CA THR A 54 -6.90 -4.12 -18.06
C THR A 54 -5.36 -4.12 -18.06
N GLY A 55 -4.69 -4.52 -16.97
CA GLY A 55 -3.24 -4.82 -17.00
C GLY A 55 -2.33 -3.70 -17.53
N ALA A 56 -2.81 -2.45 -17.53
CA ALA A 56 -2.21 -1.35 -18.27
C ALA A 56 -1.11 -0.59 -17.53
N ILE A 57 -0.50 -1.20 -16.50
CA ILE A 57 0.72 -0.63 -15.88
C ILE A 57 1.88 -1.61 -16.01
N LYS A 58 2.28 -1.89 -17.25
CA LYS A 58 3.64 -2.36 -17.55
C LYS A 58 4.60 -1.20 -17.27
N ILE A 59 5.06 -1.05 -16.02
CA ILE A 59 6.19 -0.16 -15.73
C ILE A 59 7.43 -0.76 -16.39
N LYS A 60 7.87 -0.16 -17.49
CA LYS A 60 9.18 -0.43 -18.09
C LYS A 60 10.22 0.10 -17.11
N HIS A 61 10.86 -0.80 -16.37
CA HIS A 61 11.78 -0.42 -15.30
C HIS A 61 13.11 0.04 -15.90
N ALA A 62 13.45 1.31 -15.70
CA ALA A 62 14.82 1.78 -15.84
C ALA A 62 15.70 1.11 -14.77
N PRO A 63 17.01 0.91 -15.01
CA PRO A 63 17.94 0.44 -14.00
C PRO A 63 18.09 1.52 -12.93
N ILE A 64 17.30 1.41 -11.88
CA ILE A 64 17.30 2.36 -10.77
C ILE A 64 18.21 1.79 -9.69
N SER A 65 19.15 2.62 -9.25
CA SER A 65 20.11 2.25 -8.19
C SER A 65 19.37 1.82 -6.93
N GLY A 66 19.80 0.71 -6.33
CA GLY A 66 19.24 0.15 -5.10
C GLY A 66 19.14 1.18 -3.96
N THR A 67 20.08 2.13 -3.92
CA THR A 67 20.12 3.20 -2.92
C THR A 67 18.88 4.10 -2.96
N SER A 68 18.37 4.42 -4.16
CA SER A 68 17.21 5.31 -4.30
C SER A 68 15.90 4.67 -3.83
N ILE A 69 15.81 3.33 -3.87
CA ILE A 69 14.68 2.55 -3.34
C ILE A 69 14.62 2.71 -1.82
N ILE A 70 15.78 2.55 -1.18
CA ILE A 70 15.91 2.60 0.28
C ILE A 70 15.56 4.01 0.76
N ILE A 71 16.11 5.04 0.11
CA ILE A 71 15.81 6.43 0.43
C ILE A 71 14.32 6.72 0.28
N ALA A 72 13.69 6.24 -0.80
CA ALA A 72 12.27 6.42 -1.03
C ALA A 72 11.39 5.73 0.03
N ALA A 73 11.74 4.52 0.46
CA ALA A 73 11.03 3.80 1.52
C ALA A 73 11.16 4.50 2.88
N ILE A 74 12.35 4.96 3.23
CA ILE A 74 12.59 5.71 4.48
C ILE A 74 11.80 7.02 4.46
N LEU A 75 11.87 7.78 3.37
CA LEU A 75 11.13 9.03 3.25
C LEU A 75 9.61 8.80 3.36
N GLY A 76 9.09 7.77 2.68
CA GLY A 76 7.68 7.39 2.80
C GLY A 76 7.28 7.08 4.25
N ALA A 77 8.09 6.29 4.95
CA ALA A 77 7.83 5.92 6.34
C ALA A 77 7.86 7.12 7.29
N VAL A 78 8.87 7.97 7.19
CA VAL A 78 9.04 9.15 8.05
C VAL A 78 7.94 10.18 7.80
N VAL A 79 7.62 10.47 6.53
CA VAL A 79 6.54 11.41 6.19
C VAL A 79 5.20 10.89 6.69
N THR A 80 4.89 9.60 6.51
CA THR A 80 3.65 9.01 7.03
C THR A 80 3.61 9.00 8.55
N PHE A 81 4.74 8.77 9.23
CA PHE A 81 4.82 8.85 10.69
C PHE A 81 4.42 10.23 11.21
N PHE A 82 5.08 11.30 10.71
CA PHE A 82 4.78 12.66 11.14
C PHE A 82 3.32 13.05 10.85
N LEU A 83 2.80 12.66 9.69
CA LEU A 83 1.42 12.95 9.31
C LEU A 83 0.40 12.17 10.15
N SER A 84 0.75 10.94 10.53
CA SER A 84 -0.07 10.08 11.39
C SER A 84 -0.08 10.53 12.85
N THR A 85 1.00 11.15 13.35
CA THR A 85 1.06 11.60 14.74
C THR A 85 0.43 12.97 14.94
N MET A 86 0.53 13.88 13.95
CA MET A 86 0.07 15.27 14.13
C MET A 86 -1.37 15.54 13.66
N PHE A 87 -1.85 14.90 12.60
CA PHE A 87 -3.06 15.38 11.91
C PHE A 87 -4.14 14.32 11.67
N PHE A 88 -3.76 13.09 11.29
CA PHE A 88 -4.70 12.08 10.81
C PHE A 88 -4.46 10.71 11.45
N GLY A 89 -5.46 9.84 11.38
CA GLY A 89 -5.27 8.42 11.71
C GLY A 89 -4.27 7.74 10.76
N PRO A 90 -3.61 6.64 11.21
CA PRO A 90 -2.52 5.99 10.45
C PRO A 90 -2.89 5.63 9.01
N VAL A 91 -4.11 5.12 8.81
CA VAL A 91 -4.62 4.67 7.50
C VAL A 91 -4.83 5.84 6.54
N ILE A 92 -5.33 6.98 7.04
CA ILE A 92 -5.58 8.18 6.23
C ILE A 92 -4.24 8.81 5.85
N ALA A 93 -3.30 8.91 6.80
CA ALA A 93 -1.97 9.43 6.56
C ALA A 93 -1.22 8.67 5.45
N ALA A 94 -1.21 7.33 5.52
CA ALA A 94 -0.57 6.50 4.50
C ALA A 94 -1.25 6.62 3.12
N SER A 95 -2.58 6.73 3.10
CA SER A 95 -3.33 6.92 1.84
C SER A 95 -3.00 8.26 1.19
N ILE A 96 -2.89 9.34 1.97
CA ILE A 96 -2.50 10.66 1.48
C ILE A 96 -1.07 10.63 0.92
N VAL A 97 -0.10 10.06 1.66
CA VAL A 97 1.30 10.00 1.22
C VAL A 97 1.44 9.18 -0.06
N GLY A 98 0.78 8.02 -0.12
CA GLY A 98 0.75 7.18 -1.31
C GLY A 98 0.15 7.87 -2.53
N LEU A 99 -1.00 8.54 -2.34
CA LEU A 99 -1.70 9.23 -3.41
C LEU A 99 -0.93 10.48 -3.89
N ALA A 100 -0.42 11.29 -2.97
CA ALA A 100 0.37 12.47 -3.28
C ALA A 100 1.62 12.09 -4.08
N TYR A 101 2.31 11.02 -3.67
CA TYR A 101 3.47 10.52 -4.41
C TYR A 101 3.08 9.96 -5.78
N ALA A 102 1.97 9.23 -5.90
CA ALA A 102 1.50 8.71 -7.18
C ALA A 102 1.16 9.84 -8.18
N ILE A 103 0.50 10.91 -7.72
CA ILE A 103 0.19 12.08 -8.54
C ILE A 103 1.48 12.78 -8.98
N TYR A 104 2.42 12.97 -8.05
CA TYR A 104 3.71 13.59 -8.35
C TYR A 104 4.55 12.74 -9.33
N ALA A 105 4.60 11.43 -9.11
CA ALA A 105 5.37 10.48 -9.89
C ALA A 105 4.85 10.32 -11.33
N ASN A 106 3.59 10.67 -11.61
CA ASN A 106 3.02 10.63 -12.94
C ASN A 106 3.66 11.64 -13.92
N ARG A 107 4.41 12.63 -13.40
CA ARG A 107 5.15 13.61 -14.22
C ARG A 107 6.44 13.07 -14.84
N ASN A 108 7.05 12.03 -14.26
CA ASN A 108 8.40 11.56 -14.64
C ASN A 108 8.50 10.02 -14.60
N GLU A 109 8.93 9.38 -15.69
CA GLU A 109 9.03 7.91 -15.76
C GLU A 109 9.97 7.29 -14.71
N ARG A 110 11.06 8.01 -14.36
CA ARG A 110 11.98 7.58 -13.30
C ARG A 110 11.31 7.55 -11.92
N MET A 111 10.47 8.55 -11.62
CA MET A 111 9.77 8.66 -10.34
C MET A 111 8.65 7.62 -10.22
N LYS A 112 8.00 7.26 -11.34
CA LYS A 112 6.95 6.23 -11.38
C LYS A 112 7.43 4.87 -10.86
N SER A 113 8.72 4.59 -11.03
CA SER A 113 9.32 3.33 -10.56
C SER A 113 9.63 3.33 -9.06
N LEU A 114 9.61 4.50 -8.40
CA LEU A 114 9.77 4.67 -6.96
C LEU A 114 8.42 4.64 -6.20
N SER A 115 7.28 4.62 -6.90
CA SER A 115 5.97 4.64 -6.25
C SER A 115 5.70 3.42 -5.37
N GLY A 116 6.18 2.24 -5.77
CA GLY A 116 6.11 1.03 -4.93
C GLY A 116 6.88 1.17 -3.61
N PRO A 117 8.17 1.55 -3.64
CA PRO A 117 8.97 1.81 -2.45
C PRO A 117 8.40 2.84 -1.49
N VAL A 118 7.93 3.99 -2.00
CA VAL A 118 7.32 5.02 -1.16
C VAL A 118 6.05 4.49 -0.49
N TYR A 119 5.21 3.75 -1.23
CA TYR A 119 3.97 3.19 -0.68
C TYR A 119 4.25 2.08 0.35
N CYS A 120 5.29 1.27 0.14
CA CYS A 120 5.78 0.30 1.13
C CYS A 120 6.26 1.00 2.41
N GLY A 121 7.02 2.09 2.27
CA GLY A 121 7.42 2.94 3.38
C GLY A 121 6.22 3.51 4.15
N ALA A 122 5.19 3.98 3.44
CA ALA A 122 3.98 4.50 4.07
C ALA A 122 3.28 3.46 4.97
N PHE A 123 3.26 2.18 4.58
CA PHE A 123 2.75 1.10 5.46
C PHE A 123 3.58 0.94 6.73
N VAL A 124 4.90 1.01 6.62
CA VAL A 124 5.79 0.96 7.79
C VAL A 124 5.50 2.15 8.73
N GLY A 125 5.35 3.35 8.17
CA GLY A 125 5.04 4.57 8.91
C GLY A 125 3.68 4.59 9.62
N MET A 126 2.73 3.72 9.24
CA MET A 126 1.47 3.54 9.98
C MET A 126 1.68 2.94 11.37
N SER A 127 2.83 2.34 11.63
CA SER A 127 3.15 1.74 12.94
C SER A 127 3.62 2.79 13.96
N SER A 128 3.35 4.08 13.69
CA SER A 128 3.66 5.24 14.53
C SER A 128 3.19 5.14 15.97
N ASN A 129 2.09 4.44 16.20
CA ASN A 129 1.52 4.29 17.54
C ASN A 129 2.28 3.27 18.42
N MET A 130 3.17 2.47 17.82
CA MET A 130 3.93 1.41 18.51
C MET A 130 5.44 1.66 18.50
N PHE A 131 5.93 2.57 17.65
CA PHE A 131 7.36 2.80 17.44
C PHE A 131 7.69 4.29 17.36
N GLY A 132 8.85 4.68 17.90
CA GLY A 132 9.43 6.00 17.77
C GLY A 132 10.03 6.26 16.37
N VAL A 133 10.44 7.52 16.14
CA VAL A 133 11.11 7.96 14.91
C VAL A 133 12.32 7.08 14.51
N PRO A 134 13.26 6.72 15.41
CA PRO A 134 14.44 5.94 15.01
C PRO A 134 14.08 4.49 14.60
N GLU A 135 13.11 3.89 15.27
CA GLU A 135 12.63 2.53 14.96
C GLU A 135 11.94 2.49 13.60
N ILE A 136 11.16 3.51 13.26
CA ILE A 136 10.46 3.58 11.96
C ILE A 136 11.43 3.86 10.82
N ALA A 137 12.46 4.67 11.05
CA ALA A 137 13.54 4.84 10.09
C ALA A 137 14.28 3.53 9.84
N PHE A 138 14.54 2.74 10.89
CA PHE A 138 15.16 1.41 10.78
C PHE A 138 14.26 0.42 10.04
N ALA A 139 12.97 0.37 10.38
CA ALA A 139 11.99 -0.46 9.68
C ALA A 139 11.87 -0.08 8.19
N GLY A 140 11.90 1.22 7.87
CA GLY A 140 11.92 1.72 6.49
C GLY A 140 13.18 1.29 5.73
N LEU A 141 14.33 1.26 6.40
CA LEU A 141 15.59 0.76 5.84
C LEU A 141 15.49 -0.73 5.55
N VAL A 142 14.99 -1.54 6.49
CA VAL A 142 14.80 -2.98 6.32
C VAL A 142 13.84 -3.26 5.16
N ALA A 143 12.71 -2.55 5.09
CA ALA A 143 11.75 -2.67 3.99
C ALA A 143 12.39 -2.32 2.64
N GLY A 144 13.19 -1.25 2.58
CA GLY A 144 13.94 -0.84 1.40
C GLY A 144 14.95 -1.90 0.95
N LEU A 145 15.71 -2.48 1.89
CA LEU A 145 16.67 -3.56 1.61
C LEU A 145 15.97 -4.80 1.04
N VAL A 146 14.91 -5.27 1.68
CA VAL A 146 14.13 -6.42 1.20
C VAL A 146 13.58 -6.17 -0.21
N GLN A 147 13.22 -4.92 -0.51
CA GLN A 147 12.69 -4.54 -1.81
C GLN A 147 13.77 -4.33 -2.90
N THR A 148 15.05 -4.19 -2.52
CA THR A 148 16.16 -4.19 -3.48
C THR A 148 16.47 -5.59 -4.04
N ALA A 149 15.96 -6.66 -3.41
CA ALA A 149 16.08 -8.04 -3.87
C ALA A 149 15.50 -8.22 -5.30
N PRO A 150 15.99 -9.22 -6.08
CA PRO A 150 15.72 -9.32 -7.51
C PRO A 150 14.21 -9.30 -7.85
N ARG A 151 13.81 -8.19 -8.47
CA ARG A 151 12.44 -7.73 -8.77
C ARG A 151 11.60 -8.60 -9.71
N LYS A 152 12.04 -9.80 -10.08
CA LYS A 152 11.32 -10.66 -11.07
C LYS A 152 9.97 -11.17 -10.55
N THR A 153 9.72 -11.12 -9.24
CA THR A 153 8.50 -11.69 -8.62
C THR A 153 7.52 -10.63 -8.10
N TYR A 154 7.96 -9.39 -7.86
CA TYR A 154 7.21 -8.37 -7.10
C TYR A 154 6.37 -7.43 -7.97
N ASN A 155 5.77 -7.93 -9.04
CA ASN A 155 4.96 -7.10 -9.94
C ASN A 155 3.64 -6.68 -9.28
N GLY A 156 3.58 -5.42 -8.84
CA GLY A 156 2.35 -4.61 -8.74
C GLY A 156 1.25 -5.08 -7.80
N THR A 157 1.50 -6.08 -6.96
CA THR A 157 0.51 -6.59 -6.02
C THR A 157 0.69 -5.89 -4.69
N GLY A 158 -0.30 -5.08 -4.30
CA GLY A 158 -0.33 -4.40 -3.00
C GLY A 158 -0.06 -5.34 -1.83
N GLY A 159 -0.51 -6.60 -1.92
CA GLY A 159 -0.25 -7.64 -0.92
C GLY A 159 1.24 -7.93 -0.69
N THR A 160 2.09 -7.89 -1.73
CA THR A 160 3.53 -8.14 -1.54
C THR A 160 4.23 -6.97 -0.84
N LEU A 161 3.84 -5.74 -1.19
CA LEU A 161 4.35 -4.53 -0.54
C LEU A 161 3.96 -4.50 0.95
N GLY A 162 2.73 -4.91 1.27
CA GLY A 162 2.26 -5.04 2.65
C GLY A 162 3.00 -6.13 3.42
N THR A 163 3.30 -7.28 2.79
CA THR A 163 4.05 -8.36 3.45
C THR A 163 5.48 -7.94 3.79
N ILE A 164 6.15 -7.21 2.90
CA ILE A 164 7.48 -6.65 3.14
C ILE A 164 7.44 -5.66 4.32
N ALA A 165 6.44 -4.78 4.33
CA ALA A 165 6.25 -3.84 5.43
C ALA A 165 6.01 -4.55 6.77
N PHE A 166 5.18 -5.60 6.78
CA PHE A 166 4.91 -6.41 7.98
C PHE A 166 6.17 -7.11 8.49
N ILE A 167 6.97 -7.73 7.62
CA ILE A 167 8.23 -8.37 8.01
C ILE A 167 9.20 -7.32 8.59
N ALA A 168 9.29 -6.15 7.96
CA ALA A 168 10.18 -5.09 8.41
C ALA A 168 9.79 -4.52 9.78
N THR A 169 8.50 -4.25 10.01
CA THR A 169 8.00 -3.79 11.31
C THR A 169 8.09 -4.87 12.37
N TYR A 170 7.82 -6.14 12.04
CA TYR A 170 7.99 -7.27 12.96
C TYR A 170 9.45 -7.47 13.39
N LEU A 171 10.39 -7.42 12.45
CA LEU A 171 11.83 -7.50 12.77
C LEU A 171 12.27 -6.35 13.67
N THR A 172 11.79 -5.13 13.36
CA THR A 172 12.08 -3.95 14.17
C THR A 172 11.50 -4.11 15.59
N SER A 173 10.27 -4.62 15.69
CA SER A 173 9.64 -4.94 16.97
C SER A 173 10.41 -5.97 17.78
N LYS A 174 11.05 -6.95 17.14
CA LYS A 174 11.86 -7.96 17.84
C LYS A 174 13.21 -7.45 18.30
N ILE A 175 13.72 -6.38 17.69
CA ILE A 175 15.02 -5.78 18.03
C ILE A 175 14.85 -4.71 19.12
N PHE A 176 13.77 -3.94 19.06
CA PHE A 176 13.51 -2.79 19.94
C PHE A 176 12.37 -3.00 20.95
N GLY A 177 11.58 -4.06 20.80
CA GLY A 177 10.55 -4.41 21.77
C GLY A 177 11.15 -5.17 22.94
N ASP A 178 11.13 -4.52 24.11
CA ASP A 178 11.32 -5.16 25.42
C ASP A 178 10.17 -6.15 25.74
#